data_AF-A0A383BDV2-F1
#
_entry.id   AF-A0A383BDV2-F1
#
_cell.length_a   1.000
_cell.length_b   1.000
_cell.length_c   1.000
_cell.angle_alpha   90.00
_cell.angle_beta   90.00
_cell.angle_gamma   90.00
#
_symmetry.space_group_name_H-M   'P 1'
#
loop_
_entity.id
_entity.type
_entity.pdbx_description
1 polymer ?
#
loop_
_entity_poly.entity_id
_entity_poly.type
_entity_poly.pdbx_seq_one_letter_code
_entity_poly.pdbx_strand_id
1 'polypeptide(L)'
;MQALSLSFLHSRRLTIEVRQKIHLVPRVAIVVGAVLIGLGICIAILVSRDVDVASIYDEFIVFTFLNAQGVSTVVVHSTPLVLVGLAAA
;
A
#
# COMPACT_ATOMS: atom_id res chain seq x y z
N MET A 1 24.32 -13.66 -8.57
CA MET A 1 22.96 -13.15 -8.31
C MET A 1 22.07 -14.35 -8.02
N GLN A 2 21.96 -14.73 -6.74
CA GLN A 2 21.24 -15.93 -6.31
C GLN A 2 19.73 -15.68 -6.42
N ALA A 3 19.07 -16.51 -7.22
CA ALA A 3 17.62 -16.62 -7.24
C ALA A 3 17.12 -16.92 -5.81
N LEU A 4 16.41 -15.96 -5.24
CA LEU A 4 15.77 -16.08 -3.93
C LEU A 4 14.71 -17.18 -4.05
N SER A 5 15.10 -18.35 -3.58
CA SER A 5 14.39 -19.61 -3.67
C SER A 5 12.96 -19.51 -3.12
N LEU A 6 11.97 -19.58 -4.03
CA LEU A 6 10.56 -19.82 -3.75
C LEU A 6 10.29 -21.14 -2.98
N SER A 7 11.31 -21.98 -2.75
CA SER A 7 11.18 -23.22 -1.98
C SER A 7 10.86 -22.99 -0.49
N PHE A 8 11.18 -21.82 0.08
CA PHE A 8 10.83 -21.49 1.46
C PHE A 8 9.31 -21.42 1.67
N LEU A 9 8.57 -20.96 0.66
CA LEU A 9 7.11 -20.88 0.71
C LEU A 9 6.43 -22.25 0.54
N HIS A 10 7.09 -23.21 -0.12
CA HIS A 10 6.51 -24.54 -0.40
C HIS A 10 6.56 -25.48 0.82
N SER A 11 7.52 -25.29 1.73
CA SER A 11 7.66 -26.14 2.93
C SER A 11 6.73 -25.76 4.08
N ARG A 12 6.23 -24.52 4.11
CA ARG A 12 5.20 -24.11 5.07
C ARG A 12 3.84 -24.24 4.39
N ARG A 13 3.04 -25.22 4.83
CA ARG A 13 1.60 -25.26 4.56
C ARG A 13 0.97 -24.04 5.23
N LEU A 14 1.02 -22.90 4.54
CA LEU A 14 0.35 -21.68 4.95
C LEU A 14 -1.14 -21.89 4.68
N THR A 15 -1.85 -22.36 5.71
CA THR A 15 -3.31 -22.38 5.68
C THR A 15 -3.78 -20.93 5.80
N ILE A 16 -4.15 -20.33 4.67
CA ILE A 16 -4.76 -19.01 4.64
C ILE A 16 -6.21 -19.16 5.11
N GLU A 17 -6.44 -18.98 6.41
CA GLU A 17 -7.79 -18.87 6.95
C GLU A 17 -8.30 -17.44 6.74
N VAL A 18 -9.39 -17.30 5.96
CA VAL A 18 -10.07 -16.02 5.79
C VAL A 18 -10.82 -15.70 7.09
N ARG A 19 -10.21 -14.92 7.99
CA ARG A 19 -10.89 -14.43 9.19
C ARG A 19 -11.85 -13.30 8.82
N GLN A 20 -13.11 -13.65 8.56
CA GLN A 20 -14.17 -12.69 8.26
C GLN A 20 -14.59 -11.83 9.48
N LYS A 21 -14.36 -12.31 10.71
CA LYS A 21 -14.65 -11.56 11.96
C LYS A 21 -13.36 -11.20 12.68
N ILE A 22 -12.83 -10.02 12.37
CA ILE A 22 -11.73 -9.38 13.11
C ILE A 22 -12.32 -8.20 13.88
N HIS A 23 -11.96 -8.08 15.16
CA HIS A 23 -12.35 -6.94 15.98
C HIS A 23 -11.86 -5.62 15.36
N LEU A 24 -12.61 -4.52 15.51
CA LEU A 24 -12.32 -3.27 14.80
C LEU A 24 -10.91 -2.72 15.10
N VAL A 25 -10.47 -2.81 16.36
CA VAL A 25 -9.17 -2.30 16.80
C VAL A 25 -7.99 -2.94 16.05
N PRO A 26 -7.81 -4.28 16.06
CA PRO A 26 -6.71 -4.90 15.31
C PRO A 26 -6.86 -4.70 13.79
N ARG A 27 -8.09 -4.64 13.25
CA ARG A 27 -8.30 -4.36 11.82
C ARG A 27 -7.74 -2.99 11.43
N VAL A 28 -8.10 -1.95 12.18
CA VAL A 28 -7.61 -0.59 11.94
C VAL A 28 -6.10 -0.51 12.16
N ALA A 29 -5.58 -1.14 13.21
CA ALA A 29 -4.14 -1.15 13.49
C ALA A 29 -3.35 -1.79 12.34
N ILE A 30 -3.84 -2.90 11.78
CA ILE A 30 -3.21 -3.56 10.62
C ILE A 30 -3.25 -2.66 9.38
N VAL A 31 -4.40 -2.06 9.08
CA VAL A 31 -4.54 -1.18 7.90
C VAL A 31 -3.62 0.04 8.04
N VAL A 32 -3.63 0.72 9.18
CA VAL A 32 -2.76 1.88 9.44
C VAL A 32 -1.28 1.47 9.38
N GLY A 33 -0.92 0.34 10.01
CA GLY A 33 0.44 -0.18 9.97
C GLY A 33 0.91 -0.50 8.55
N ALA A 34 0.07 -1.13 7.74
CA ALA A 34 0.38 -1.44 6.34
C ALA A 34 0.59 -0.16 5.52
N VAL A 35 -0.27 0.85 5.70
CA VAL A 35 -0.14 2.15 5.02
C VAL A 35 1.15 2.85 5.42
N LEU A 36 1.48 2.92 6.73
CA LEU A 36 2.69 3.57 7.22
C LEU A 36 3.97 2.89 6.72
N ILE A 37 3.99 1.55 6.74
CA ILE A 37 5.14 0.78 6.24
C ILE A 37 5.31 1.00 4.73
N GLY A 38 4.22 0.90 3.95
CA GLY A 38 4.27 1.12 2.51
C GLY A 38 4.75 2.53 2.17
N LEU A 39 4.20 3.55 2.84
CA LEU A 39 4.59 4.94 2.65
C LEU A 39 6.05 5.16 3.03
N GLY A 40 6.49 4.61 4.16
CA GLY A 40 7.88 4.69 4.61
C GLY A 40 8.86 4.09 3.61
N ILE A 41 8.51 2.95 2.99
CA ILE A 41 9.32 2.33 1.94
C ILE A 41 9.40 3.25 0.70
N CYS A 42 8.28 3.80 0.25
CA CYS A 42 8.26 4.73 -0.89
C CYS A 42 9.15 5.96 -0.65
N ILE A 43 9.01 6.59 0.52
CA ILE A 43 9.83 7.76 0.89
C ILE A 43 11.30 7.38 0.96
N ALA A 44 11.64 6.24 1.58
CA ALA A 44 13.03 5.79 1.68
C ALA A 44 13.66 5.58 0.31
N ILE A 45 12.92 5.01 -0.65
CA ILE A 45 13.40 4.85 -2.03
C ILE A 45 13.65 6.20 -2.69
N LEU A 46 12.73 7.17 -2.55
CA LEU A 46 12.86 8.49 -3.18
C LEU A 46 14.00 9.32 -2.57
N VAL A 47 14.11 9.33 -1.24
CA VAL A 47 15.22 10.01 -0.55
C VAL A 47 16.56 9.37 -0.91
N SER A 48 16.62 8.05 -1.11
CA SER A 48 17.84 7.38 -1.60
C SER A 48 18.28 7.80 -3.00
N ARG A 49 17.44 8.53 -3.73
CA ARG A 49 17.73 9.11 -5.06
C ARG A 49 17.97 10.62 -4.99
N ASP A 50 18.28 11.15 -3.81
CA ASP A 50 18.51 12.57 -3.56
C ASP A 50 17.30 13.47 -3.90
N VAL A 51 16.08 12.91 -3.83
CA VAL A 51 14.85 13.70 -3.97
C VAL A 51 14.61 14.45 -2.65
N ASP A 52 14.42 15.76 -2.77
CA ASP A 52 14.13 16.62 -1.61
C ASP A 52 12.77 16.29 -0.98
N VAL A 53 12.76 16.23 0.36
CA VAL A 53 11.58 15.82 1.15
C VAL A 53 10.46 16.85 1.04
N ALA A 54 10.78 18.14 0.89
CA ALA A 54 9.77 19.18 0.70
C ALA A 54 9.05 19.01 -0.66
N SER A 55 9.81 18.70 -1.71
CA SER A 55 9.23 18.39 -3.03
C SER A 55 8.35 17.13 -2.99
N ILE A 56 8.76 16.09 -2.23
CA ILE A 56 7.91 14.89 -2.01
C ILE A 56 6.60 15.28 -1.34
N TYR A 57 6.62 16.15 -0.33
CA TYR A 57 5.42 16.59 0.36
C TYR A 57 4.47 17.36 -0.57
N ASP A 58 4.99 18.28 -1.36
CA ASP A 58 4.18 19.07 -2.31
C ASP A 58 3.52 18.17 -3.37
N GLU A 59 4.22 17.18 -3.90
CA GLU A 59 3.66 16.31 -4.94
C GLU A 59 2.72 15.23 -4.37
N PHE A 60 3.16 14.51 -3.34
CA PHE A 60 2.41 13.36 -2.82
C PHE A 60 1.30 13.74 -1.85
N ILE A 61 1.39 14.88 -1.15
CA ILE A 61 0.35 15.32 -0.22
C ILE A 61 -0.45 16.47 -0.80
N VAL A 62 0.21 17.57 -1.17
CA VAL A 62 -0.50 18.78 -1.61
C VAL A 62 -1.17 18.55 -2.95
N PHE A 63 -0.43 18.13 -3.99
CA PHE A 63 -1.02 17.91 -5.30
C PHE A 63 -2.02 16.74 -5.28
N THR A 64 -1.69 15.64 -4.62
CA THR A 64 -2.56 14.45 -4.63
C THR A 64 -3.87 14.65 -3.87
N PHE A 65 -3.86 15.29 -2.70
CA PHE A 65 -5.06 15.43 -1.86
C PHE A 65 -5.74 16.80 -1.95
N LEU A 66 -4.98 17.88 -2.22
CA LEU A 66 -5.52 19.24 -2.24
C LEU A 66 -5.76 19.79 -3.66
N ASN A 67 -5.36 19.07 -4.71
CA ASN A 67 -5.68 19.42 -6.10
C ASN A 67 -6.81 18.54 -6.66
N ALA A 68 -7.81 19.17 -7.27
CA ALA A 68 -8.93 18.49 -7.90
C ALA A 68 -8.49 17.49 -8.99
N GLN A 69 -7.42 17.79 -9.73
CA GLN A 69 -6.88 16.87 -10.72
C GLN A 69 -6.23 15.66 -10.07
N GLY A 70 -5.40 15.87 -9.04
CA GLY A 70 -4.75 14.78 -8.30
C GLY A 70 -5.76 13.80 -7.71
N VAL A 71 -6.78 14.33 -7.03
CA VAL A 71 -7.86 13.51 -6.44
C VAL A 71 -8.61 12.75 -7.53
N SER A 72 -8.98 13.41 -8.63
CA SER A 72 -9.69 12.76 -9.75
C SER A 72 -8.89 11.61 -10.35
N THR A 73 -7.59 11.83 -10.59
CA THR A 73 -6.70 10.79 -11.13
C THR A 73 -6.61 9.58 -10.20
N VAL A 74 -6.45 9.80 -8.88
CA VAL A 74 -6.37 8.69 -7.91
C VAL A 74 -7.69 7.92 -7.84
N VAL A 75 -8.84 8.60 -7.82
CA VAL A 75 -10.15 7.95 -7.81
C VAL A 75 -10.34 7.08 -9.05
N VAL A 76 -10.06 7.61 -10.23
CA VAL A 76 -10.24 6.87 -11.49
C VAL A 76 -9.27 5.69 -11.57
N HIS A 77 -7.99 5.88 -11.25
CA HIS A 77 -6.99 4.81 -11.29
C HIS A 77 -7.20 3.73 -10.22
N SER A 78 -7.75 4.08 -9.06
CA SER A 78 -8.05 3.11 -8.00
C SER A 78 -9.36 2.36 -8.21
N THR A 79 -10.26 2.85 -9.08
CA THR A 79 -11.57 2.24 -9.37
C THR A 79 -11.49 0.73 -9.68
N PRO A 80 -10.64 0.24 -10.62
CA PRO A 80 -10.55 -1.20 -10.89
C PRO A 80 -10.10 -2.02 -9.67
N LEU A 81 -9.19 -1.49 -8.84
CA LEU A 81 -8.74 -2.19 -7.63
C LEU A 81 -9.86 -2.31 -6.61
N VAL A 82 -10.64 -1.24 -6.43
CA VAL A 82 -11.81 -1.24 -5.55
C VAL A 82 -12.88 -2.18 -6.06
N LEU A 83 -13.18 -2.17 -7.37
CA LEU A 83 -14.16 -3.08 -7.98
C LEU A 83 -13.75 -4.55 -7.85
N VAL A 84 -12.48 -4.88 -8.11
CA VAL A 84 -11.96 -6.24 -7.93
C VAL A 84 -12.02 -6.65 -6.46
N GLY A 85 -11.68 -5.74 -5.54
CA GLY A 85 -11.78 -6.00 -4.10
C GLY A 85 -13.22 -6.22 -3.62
N LEU A 86 -14.17 -5.44 -4.13
CA LEU A 86 -15.60 -5.59 -3.83
C LEU A 86 -16.20 -6.85 -4.46
N ALA A 87 -15.78 -7.23 -5.66
CA ALA A 87 -16.26 -8.46 -6.32
C ALA A 87 -15.70 -9.74 -5.68
N ALA A 88 -14.58 -9.65 -4.96
CA ALA A 88 -13.97 -10.76 -4.25
C ALA A 88 -14.51 -10.95 -2.81
N ALA A 89 -15.29 -10.00 -2.30
CA ALA A 89 -15.87 -10.01 -0.94
C ALA A 89 -17.27 -10.64 -0.93
#